data_AF-A0A7C1VYS1-F1
#
_entry.id   AF-A0A7C1VYS1-F1
#
_cell.length_a   1.000
_cell.length_b   1.000
_cell.length_c   1.000
_cell.angle_alpha   90.00
_cell.angle_beta   90.00
_cell.angle_gamma   90.00
#
_symmetry.space_group_name_H-M   'P 1'
#
loop_
_entity.id
_entity.type
_entity.pdbx_description
1 polymer ?
#
loop_
_entity_poly.entity_id
_entity_poly.type
_entity_poly.pdbx_seq_one_letter_code
_entity_poly.pdbx_strand_id
1 'polypeptide(L)' 'MNLQIAHRVQAIKPSPTLAVTARAAEMRAAGHDIIGLGAGAPDFDTPRHIKEAAVGAVDK' A
#
# COMPACT_ATOMS: atom_id res chain seq x y z
N MET A 1 20.19 -19.95 -2.33
CA MET A 1 20.78 -18.96 -1.41
C MET A 1 19.89 -18.91 -0.17
N ASN A 2 20.30 -19.51 0.95
CA ASN A 2 19.47 -19.55 2.16
C ASN A 2 19.83 -18.36 3.05
N LEU A 3 19.07 -17.28 2.94
CA LEU A 3 19.25 -16.11 3.78
C LEU A 3 18.63 -16.39 5.16
N GLN A 4 19.47 -16.62 6.17
CA GLN A 4 19.02 -16.76 7.55
C GLN A 4 18.66 -15.38 8.11
N ILE A 5 17.36 -15.13 8.29
CA ILE A 5 16.86 -13.85 8.82
C ILE A 5 16.83 -13.91 10.36
N ALA A 6 17.13 -12.78 10.99
CA ALA A 6 17.14 -12.63 12.44
C ALA A 6 15.86 -13.17 13.11
N HIS A 7 16.05 -13.88 14.23
CA HIS A 7 14.97 -14.54 14.98
C HIS A 7 13.80 -13.60 15.32
N ARG A 8 14.06 -12.31 15.61
CA ARG A 8 12.99 -11.35 15.93
C ARG A 8 11.98 -11.18 14.79
N VAL A 9 12.42 -11.28 13.53
CA VAL A 9 11.58 -11.10 12.35
C VAL A 9 10.68 -12.31 12.16
N GLN A 10 11.18 -13.50 12.50
CA GLN A 10 10.43 -14.77 12.40
C GLN A 10 9.21 -14.79 13.35
N ALA A 11 9.23 -14.00 14.43
CA ALA A 11 8.11 -13.86 15.36
C ALA A 11 7.02 -12.86 14.91
N ILE A 12 7.28 -12.06 13.87
CA ILE A 12 6.33 -11.07 13.36
C ILE A 12 5.27 -11.79 12.53
N LYS A 13 4.01 -11.68 12.94
CA LYS A 13 2.88 -12.24 12.20
C LYS A 13 2.70 -11.47 10.88
N PRO A 14 2.31 -12.15 9.79
CA PRO A 14 1.92 -11.49 8.56
C PRO A 14 0.81 -10.46 8.80
N SER A 15 0.85 -9.34 8.08
CA SER A 15 -0.13 -8.27 8.26
C SER A 15 -1.50 -8.68 7.71
N PRO A 16 -2.56 -8.74 8.55
CA PRO A 16 -3.91 -9.06 8.08
C PRO A 16 -4.48 -7.99 7.15
N THR A 17 -4.08 -6.72 7.31
CA THR A 17 -4.57 -5.62 6.46
C THR A 17 -4.05 -5.72 5.03
N LEU A 18 -2.80 -6.16 4.86
CA LEU A 18 -2.22 -6.41 3.54
C LEU A 18 -2.91 -7.58 2.84
N ALA A 19 -3.21 -8.66 3.57
CA ALA A 19 -3.89 -9.82 3.01
C ALA A 19 -5.28 -9.48 2.47
N VAL A 20 -6.07 -8.68 3.21
CA VAL A 20 -7.40 -8.24 2.77
C VAL A 20 -7.30 -7.32 1.56
N THR A 21 -6.37 -6.37 1.56
CA THR A 21 -6.17 -5.42 0.46
C THR A 21 -5.75 -6.14 -0.82
N ALA A 22 -4.83 -7.09 -0.72
CA ALA A 22 -4.38 -7.90 -1.85
C ALA A 22 -5.52 -8.73 -2.46
N ARG A 23 -6.31 -9.42 -1.63
CA ARG A 23 -7.46 -10.20 -2.09
C ARG A 23 -8.53 -9.32 -2.75
N ALA A 24 -8.80 -8.14 -2.20
CA ALA A 24 -9.74 -7.20 -2.81
C ALA A 24 -9.24 -6.70 -4.19
N ALA A 25 -7.94 -6.48 -4.34
CA ALA A 25 -7.34 -6.10 -5.62
C ALA A 25 -7.42 -7.24 -6.66
N GLU A 26 -7.13 -8.48 -6.26
CA GLU A 26 -7.28 -9.68 -7.10
C GLU A 26 -8.72 -9.87 -7.58
N MET A 27 -9.70 -9.73 -6.68
CA MET A 27 -11.12 -9.87 -7.04
C MET A 27 -11.58 -8.78 -8.02
N ARG A 28 -11.11 -7.53 -7.86
CA ARG A 28 -11.36 -6.47 -8.86
C ARG A 28 -10.73 -6.78 -10.21
N ALA A 29 -9.49 -7.27 -10.22
CA ALA A 29 -8.80 -7.65 -11.45
C ALA A 29 -9.50 -8.82 -12.17
N ALA A 30 -10.13 -9.72 -11.42
CA ALA A 30 -10.98 -10.80 -11.95
C ALA A 30 -12.35 -10.33 -12.46
N GLY A 31 -12.65 -9.03 -12.41
CA GLY A 31 -13.89 -8.44 -12.93
C GLY A 31 -15.06 -8.43 -11.95
N HIS A 32 -14.83 -8.72 -10.66
CA HIS A 32 -15.87 -8.59 -9.63
C HIS A 32 -16.03 -7.12 -9.20
N ASP A 33 -17.27 -6.71 -8.96
CA ASP A 33 -17.58 -5.43 -8.35
C ASP A 33 -17.31 -5.47 -6.84
N ILE A 34 -16.29 -4.75 -6.38
CA ILE A 34 -15.78 -4.81 -5.00
C ILE A 34 -15.66 -3.40 -4.41
N ILE A 35 -16.46 -3.13 -3.39
CA ILE A 35 -16.36 -1.91 -2.56
C ILE A 35 -15.30 -2.12 -1.48
N GLY A 36 -14.21 -1.35 -1.56
CA GLY A 36 -13.07 -1.46 -0.66
C GLY A 36 -13.15 -0.48 0.50
N LEU A 37 -13.68 -0.91 1.63
CA LEU A 37 -13.73 -0.10 2.86
C LEU A 37 -12.50 -0.32 3.78
N GLY A 38 -11.48 -1.02 3.28
CA GLY A 38 -10.27 -1.36 4.04
C GLY A 38 -9.11 -0.38 3.83
N ALA A 39 -9.21 0.55 2.87
CA ALA A 39 -8.18 1.55 2.64
C ALA A 39 -8.26 2.62 3.74
N GLY A 40 -7.15 2.87 4.43
CA GLY A 40 -7.04 3.94 5.43
C GLY A 40 -6.61 5.29 4.85
N ALA A 41 -6.42 5.38 3.54
CA ALA A 41 -6.01 6.59 2.84
C ALA A 41 -7.23 7.27 2.18
N PRO A 42 -7.25 8.60 2.10
CA PRO A 42 -8.28 9.33 1.37
C PRO A 42 -8.26 8.97 -0.12
N ASP A 43 -9.41 9.06 -0.75
CA ASP A 43 -9.63 8.91 -2.20
C ASP A 43 -9.19 10.15 -3.00
N PHE A 44 -9.02 11.29 -2.34
CA PHE A 44 -8.55 12.52 -2.96
C PHE A 44 -7.07 12.48 -3.29
N ASP A 45 -6.73 13.05 -4.44
CA ASP A 45 -5.36 13.26 -4.85
C ASP A 45 -4.68 14.33 -3.97
N THR A 46 -3.34 14.29 -3.92
CA THR A 46 -2.56 15.29 -3.19
C THR A 46 -2.77 16.68 -3.81
N PRO A 47 -3.04 17.74 -3.00
CA PRO A 47 -3.24 19.10 -3.51
C PRO A 47 -2.10 19.61 -4.40
N ARG A 48 -2.46 20.37 -5.44
CA ARG A 48 -1.53 20.86 -6.47
C ARG A 48 -0.35 21.65 -5.90
N HIS A 49 -0.60 22.53 -4.94
CA HIS A 49 0.46 23.34 -4.31
C HIS A 49 1.51 22.47 -3.58
N ILE A 50 1.11 21.32 -3.04
CA ILE A 50 2.03 20.38 -2.38
C ILE A 50 2.88 19.66 -3.45
N LYS A 51 2.27 19.25 -4.56
CA LYS A 51 2.98 18.63 -5.68
C LYS A 51 4.01 19.58 -6.29
N GLU A 52 3.63 20.84 -6.51
CA GLU A 52 4.51 21.88 -7.05
C GLU A 52 5.69 22.16 -6.13
N ALA A 53 5.47 22.24 -4.81
CA ALA A 53 6.54 22.39 -3.83
C ALA A 53 7.51 21.19 -3.83
N ALA A 54 6.99 19.97 -3.95
CA ALA A 54 7.81 18.76 -4.02
C ALA A 54 8.68 18.72 -5.29
N VAL A 55 8.10 19.04 -6.45
CA VAL A 55 8.86 19.13 -7.73
C VAL A 55 9.94 20.20 -7.64
N GLY A 56 9.62 21.39 -7.15
CA GLY A 56 10.60 22.47 -6.97
C GLY A 56 11.73 22.16 -5.98
N ALA A 57 11.55 21.19 -5.09
CA ALA A 57 12.62 20.71 -4.20
C ALA A 57 13.51 19.64 -4.87
N VAL A 58 12.96 18.84 -5.79
CA VAL A 58 13.70 17.82 -6.56
C VAL A 58 14.52 18.46 -7.69
N ASP A 59 14.01 19.51 -8.31
CA ASP A 59 14.67 20.22 -9.42
C ASP A 59 15.82 21.16 -8.95
N LYS A 60 16.07 21.23 -7.64
CA LYS A 60 17.18 22.01 -7.03
C LYS A 60 18.42 21.15 -6.82
#